data_AF-A0A7X7QUS1-F1
#
_entry.id   AF-A0A7X7QUS1-F1
#
_cell.length_a   1.000
_cell.length_b   1.000
_cell.length_c   1.000
_cell.angle_alpha   90.00
_cell.angle_beta   90.00
_cell.angle_gamma   90.00
#
_symmetry.space_group_name_H-M   'P 1'
#
loop_
_entity.id
_entity.type
_entity.pdbx_description
1 polymer ?
#
loop_
_entity_poly.entity_id
_entity_poly.type
_entity_poly.pdbx_seq_one_letter_code
_entity_poly.pdbx_strand_id
1 'polypeptide(L)' 'MYHKTIFKNAHWIMPSMDMDSAIFRKTFINKGCNKAVMTITGLGYFLLYINGKKVSDDLFTPAYSDYHPR' A
#
# COMPACT_ATOMS: atom_id res chain seq x y z
N MET A 1 -17.00 6.03 -1.33
CA MET A 1 -16.55 5.73 0.06
C MET A 1 -15.58 6.83 0.50
N TYR A 2 -15.62 7.26 1.75
CA TYR A 2 -14.76 8.35 2.24
C TYR A 2 -13.40 7.83 2.72
N HIS A 3 -12.31 8.49 2.31
CA HIS A 3 -10.92 8.14 2.64
C HIS A 3 -10.71 7.83 4.14
N LYS A 4 -11.21 8.70 5.03
CA LYS A 4 -11.02 8.57 6.49
C LYS A 4 -11.65 7.28 7.07
N THR A 5 -12.69 6.73 6.44
CA THR A 5 -13.35 5.52 6.90
C THR A 5 -12.48 4.27 6.66
N ILE A 6 -11.75 4.24 5.54
CA ILE A 6 -10.97 3.07 5.10
C ILE A 6 -9.51 3.20 5.53
N PHE A 7 -8.91 4.36 5.28
CA PHE A 7 -7.47 4.60 5.42
C PHE A 7 -7.10 5.34 6.70
N LYS A 8 -8.09 5.79 7.49
CA LYS A 8 -7.91 6.52 8.75
C LYS A 8 -6.98 7.74 8.57
N ASN A 9 -5.75 7.66 9.09
CA ASN A 9 -4.74 8.71 9.07
C ASN A 9 -3.60 8.41 8.09
N ALA A 10 -3.76 7.46 7.17
CA ALA A 10 -2.78 7.22 6.13
C ALA A 10 -2.80 8.35 5.10
N HIS A 11 -1.63 8.71 4.59
CA HIS A 11 -1.47 9.76 3.58
C HIS A 11 -0.81 9.15 2.34
N TRP A 12 -1.08 9.73 1.18
CA TRP A 12 -0.32 9.44 -0.02
C TRP A 12 1.14 9.83 0.19
N ILE A 13 2.05 8.97 -0.27
CA ILE A 13 3.49 9.19 -0.26
C ILE A 13 4.04 8.98 -1.67
N MET A 14 5.16 9.62 -1.95
CA MET A 14 5.88 9.52 -3.22
C MET A 14 7.39 9.46 -2.93
N PRO A 15 8.21 8.91 -3.84
CA PRO A 15 9.67 9.03 -3.71
C PRO A 15 10.10 10.50 -3.75
N SER A 16 11.25 10.82 -3.18
CA SER A 16 11.80 12.19 -3.18
C SER A 16 12.33 12.65 -4.54
N MET A 17 12.41 11.75 -5.51
CA MET A 17 12.87 11.99 -6.87
C MET A 17 12.12 11.08 -7.84
N ASP A 18 12.08 11.46 -9.11
CA ASP A 18 11.45 10.66 -10.16
C ASP A 18 12.18 9.33 -10.34
N MET A 19 11.41 8.24 -10.38
CA MET A 19 11.91 6.89 -10.60
C MET A 19 10.80 5.97 -11.08
N ASP A 20 11.17 4.97 -11.89
CA ASP A 20 10.23 4.03 -12.51
C ASP A 20 9.62 3.04 -11.49
N SER A 21 10.40 2.61 -10.49
CA SER A 21 9.97 1.63 -9.49
C SER A 21 10.56 1.93 -8.11
N ALA A 22 9.76 2.56 -7.26
CA ALA A 22 10.15 2.96 -5.92
C ALA A 22 9.98 1.83 -4.89
N ILE A 23 10.95 1.69 -3.99
CA ILE A 23 10.85 0.81 -2.81
C ILE A 23 10.49 1.65 -1.59
N PHE A 24 9.31 1.40 -1.02
CA PHE A 24 8.90 1.97 0.26
C PHE A 24 9.09 0.97 1.39
N ARG A 25 9.73 1.39 2.48
CA ARG A 25 9.96 0.53 3.65
C ARG A 25 9.67 1.27 4.94
N LYS A 26 8.99 0.59 5.86
CA LYS A 26 8.81 1.04 7.24
C LYS A 26 8.95 -0.13 8.19
N THR A 27 9.53 0.14 9.35
CA THR A 27 9.69 -0.83 10.44
C THR A 27 8.94 -0.32 11.67
N PHE A 28 8.24 -1.22 12.34
CA PHE A 28 7.59 -0.96 13.62
C PHE A 28 7.51 -2.27 14.41
N ILE A 29 7.33 -2.18 15.73
CA ILE A 29 7.19 -3.33 16.61
C ILE A 29 5.72 -3.47 17.01
N ASN A 30 5.17 -4.67 16.84
CA ASN A 30 3.84 -5.02 17.32
C ASN A 30 3.96 -5.80 18.64
N LYS A 31 3.29 -5.33 19.70
CA LYS A 31 3.33 -5.97 21.03
C LYS A 31 2.38 -7.17 21.18
N GLY A 32 1.77 -7.61 20.08
CA GLY A 32 0.84 -8.74 20.01
C GLY A 32 -0.49 -8.32 19.39
N CYS A 33 -1.02 -9.14 18.48
CA CYS A 33 -2.36 -8.98 17.95
C CYS A 33 -2.96 -10.34 17.58
N ASN A 34 -4.27 -10.51 17.80
CA ASN A 34 -4.98 -11.72 17.36
C ASN A 34 -5.23 -11.70 15.85
N LYS A 35 -5.34 -10.51 15.24
CA LYS A 35 -5.56 -10.30 13.82
C LYS A 35 -4.94 -8.97 13.39
N ALA A 36 -4.29 -8.97 12.22
CA ALA A 36 -3.82 -7.77 11.55
C ALA A 36 -4.46 -7.68 10.16
N VAL A 37 -4.76 -6.46 9.71
CA VAL A 37 -5.30 -6.18 8.37
C VAL A 37 -4.48 -5.05 7.78
N MET A 38 -4.02 -5.23 6.53
CA MET A 38 -3.39 -4.17 5.75
C MET A 38 -4.36 -3.66 4.69
N THR A 39 -4.53 -2.35 4.64
CA THR A 39 -5.34 -1.68 3.64
C THR A 39 -4.42 -0.77 2.84
N ILE A 40 -4.21 -1.11 1.58
CA ILE A 40 -3.20 -0.48 0.73
C ILE A 40 -3.72 -0.38 -0.70
N THR A 41 -3.36 0.70 -1.38
CA THR A 41 -3.49 0.87 -2.82
C THR A 41 -2.34 1.76 -3.30
N GLY A 42 -2.13 1.84 -4.61
CA GLY A 42 -1.12 2.69 -5.24
C GLY A 42 -1.63 3.24 -6.55
N LEU A 43 -0.99 4.31 -7.05
CA LEU A 43 -1.13 4.74 -8.43
C LEU A 43 -0.08 3.97 -9.24
N GLY A 44 -0.53 3.13 -10.18
CA GLY A 44 0.31 2.11 -10.80
C GLY A 44 0.12 0.76 -10.12
N TYR A 45 1.17 -0.06 -10.03
CA TYR A 45 1.13 -1.41 -9.44
C TYR A 45 2.15 -1.56 -8.31
N PHE A 46 1.89 -2.48 -7.37
CA PHE A 46 2.82 -2.78 -6.30
C PHE A 46 2.92 -4.27 -5.96
N LEU A 47 4.03 -4.64 -5.35
CA LEU A 47 4.20 -5.90 -4.63
C LEU A 47 4.38 -5.58 -3.15
N LEU A 48 3.68 -6.32 -2.30
CA LEU A 48 3.76 -6.15 -0.85
C LEU A 48 4.54 -7.30 -0.21
N TYR A 49 5.50 -6.92 0.63
CA TYR A 49 6.28 -7.84 1.45
C TYR A 49 6.16 -7.46 2.92
N ILE A 50 5.99 -8.47 3.79
CA ILE A 50 6.06 -8.32 5.24
C ILE A 50 7.14 -9.27 5.74
N ASN A 51 8.17 -8.72 6.40
CA ASN A 51 9.32 -9.48 6.92
C ASN A 51 9.98 -10.36 5.84
N GLY A 52 10.15 -9.82 4.63
CA GLY A 52 10.78 -10.51 3.50
C GLY A 52 9.90 -11.54 2.79
N LYS A 53 8.68 -11.81 3.29
CA LYS A 53 7.73 -12.73 2.65
C LYS A 53 6.71 -11.97 1.82
N LYS A 54 6.48 -12.43 0.59
CA LYS A 54 5.43 -11.89 -0.30
C LYS A 54 4.06 -12.11 0.34
N VAL A 55 3.21 -11.09 0.35
CA VAL A 55 1.90 -11.16 1.04
C VAL A 55 0.81 -11.80 0.18
N SER A 56 0.88 -11.65 -1.15
CA SER A 56 -0.06 -12.25 -2.10
C SER A 56 0.66 -12.64 -3.39
N ASP A 57 0.09 -13.61 -4.12
CA ASP A 57 0.54 -13.96 -5.47
C ASP A 57 -0.10 -13.13 -6.57
N ASP A 58 -1.02 -12.23 -6.22
CA ASP A 58 -1.64 -11.29 -7.15
C ASP A 58 -0.59 -10.52 -7.96
N LEU A 59 -0.83 -10.45 -9.26
CA LEU A 59 -0.04 -9.67 -10.20
C LEU A 59 -0.84 -8.43 -10.59
N PHE A 60 -0.15 -7.32 -10.86
CA PHE A 60 -0.77 -6.07 -11.32
C PHE A 60 -1.87 -5.55 -10.38
N THR A 61 -1.65 -5.68 -9.07
CA THR A 61 -2.50 -5.05 -8.04
C THR A 61 -2.05 -3.60 -7.82
N PRO A 62 -2.98 -2.65 -7.66
CA PRO A 62 -4.44 -2.76 -7.74
C PRO A 62 -4.97 -2.87 -9.18
N ALA A 63 -6.24 -3.26 -9.32
CA ALA A 63 -6.91 -3.30 -10.62
C ALA A 63 -6.89 -1.95 -11.34
N TYR A 64 -6.76 -1.99 -12.66
CA TYR A 64 -6.83 -0.80 -13.52
C TYR A 64 -8.17 -0.07 -13.33
N SER A 65 -8.09 1.23 -13.07
CA SER A 65 -9.24 2.12 -12.93
C SER A 65 -8.88 3.54 -13.38
N ASP A 66 -9.88 4.37 -13.64
CA ASP A 66 -9.67 5.79 -13.88
C ASP A 66 -9.34 6.50 -12.55
N TYR A 67 -8.17 7.13 -12.51
CA TYR A 67 -7.67 7.85 -11.34
C TYR A 67 -8.09 9.32 -11.31
N HIS A 68 -8.69 9.83 -12.39
CA HIS A 68 -9.21 11.18 -12.42
C HIS A 68 -10.53 11.27 -11.64
N PRO A 69 -10.88 12.46 -11.13
CA PRO A 69 -12.18 12.69 -10.53
C PRO A 69 -13.28 12.30 -11.53
N ARG A 70 -14.26 11.55 -11.02
CA ARG A 70 -15.54 11.34 -11.71
C ARG A 70 -16.52 12.45 -11.35
#